data_AF-A0A938ME00-F1
#
_entry.id   AF-A0A938ME00-F1
#
_cell.length_a   1.000
_cell.length_b   1.000
_cell.length_c   1.000
_cell.angle_alpha   90.00
_cell.angle_beta   90.00
_cell.angle_gamma   90.00
#
_symmetry.space_group_name_H-M   'P 1'
#
loop_
_entity.id
_entity.type
_entity.pdbx_description
1 polymer ?
#
loop_
_entity_poly.entity_id
_entity_poly.type
_entity_poly.pdbx_seq_one_letter_code
_entity_poly.pdbx_strand_id
1 'polypeptide(L)'
;MTVDELHALVSSAIWRAEQLDGLDLETSTSAWAEVSRVEEELAKVLSIKDAEGRIARRGAVRAALKAKDYARAQDLAQRYAGEPGAPRTLSAELRDMLKADANVLSEQFPFAARHYKPADVQAQANRLHQGGPFGLAA
;
A
#
# COMPACT_ATOMS: atom_id res chain seq x y z
N MET A 1 21.18 -8.44 -3.62
CA MET A 1 21.15 -7.74 -2.33
C MET A 1 21.03 -8.75 -1.23
N THR A 2 21.69 -8.53 -0.10
CA THR A 2 21.51 -9.31 1.11
C THR A 2 20.24 -8.86 1.84
N VAL A 3 19.77 -9.67 2.78
CA VAL A 3 18.63 -9.30 3.65
C VAL A 3 18.97 -8.06 4.48
N ASP A 4 20.20 -7.96 4.98
CA ASP A 4 20.68 -6.80 5.75
C ASP A 4 20.69 -5.50 4.91
N GLU A 5 21.11 -5.59 3.65
CA GLU A 5 21.06 -4.45 2.72
C GLU A 5 19.61 -4.00 2.47
N LEU A 6 18.68 -4.94 2.34
CA LEU A 6 17.26 -4.63 2.20
C LEU A 6 16.70 -3.97 3.47
N HIS A 7 17.04 -4.44 4.67
CA HIS A 7 16.62 -3.81 5.92
C HIS A 7 17.11 -2.37 6.06
N ALA A 8 18.37 -2.12 5.75
CA ALA A 8 18.93 -0.77 5.76
C ALA A 8 18.20 0.14 4.76
N LEU A 9 17.85 -0.39 3.59
CA LEU A 9 17.17 0.36 2.55
C LEU A 9 15.70 0.64 2.92
N VAL A 10 14.97 -0.35 3.46
CA VAL A 10 13.60 -0.17 3.99
C VAL A 10 13.59 0.92 5.06
N SER A 11 14.51 0.84 6.02
CA SER A 11 14.57 1.80 7.13
C SER A 11 14.81 3.22 6.63
N SER A 12 15.74 3.39 5.68
CA SER A 12 16.04 4.68 5.07
C SER A 12 14.87 5.22 4.24
N ALA A 13 14.20 4.34 3.48
CA ALA A 13 13.05 4.70 2.66
C ALA A 13 11.86 5.11 3.53
N ILE A 14 11.56 4.39 4.61
CA ILE A 14 10.49 4.71 5.56
C ILE A 14 10.77 6.08 6.18
N TRP A 15 11.98 6.29 6.71
CA TRP A 15 12.33 7.56 7.34
C TRP A 15 12.10 8.73 6.37
N ARG A 16 12.60 8.62 5.13
CA ARG A 16 12.37 9.65 4.12
C ARG A 16 10.88 9.86 3.82
N ALA A 17 10.12 8.77 3.66
CA ALA A 17 8.69 8.86 3.35
C ALA A 17 7.93 9.54 4.50
N GLU A 18 8.22 9.19 5.75
CA GLU A 18 7.62 9.79 6.94
C GLU A 18 7.95 11.27 7.08
N GLN A 19 9.19 11.69 6.80
CA GLN A 19 9.57 13.10 6.85
C GLN A 19 8.80 13.92 5.81
N LEU A 20 8.61 13.39 4.60
CA LEU A 20 7.87 14.07 3.53
C LEU A 20 6.36 14.11 3.82
N ASP A 21 5.82 13.00 4.35
CA ASP A 21 4.40 12.86 4.73
C ASP A 21 4.04 13.82 5.87
N GLY A 22 4.91 13.94 6.89
CA GLY A 22 4.72 14.88 8.00
C GLY A 22 4.78 16.35 7.59
N LEU A 23 5.32 16.66 6.41
CA LEU A 23 5.34 18.00 5.83
C LEU A 23 4.21 18.23 4.80
N ASP A 24 3.31 17.26 4.61
CA ASP A 24 2.22 17.25 3.63
C ASP A 24 2.68 17.57 2.20
N LEU A 25 3.87 17.07 1.84
CA LEU A 25 4.44 17.27 0.51
C LEU A 25 3.87 16.24 -0.47
N GLU A 26 3.51 16.67 -1.68
CA GLU A 26 3.03 15.77 -2.74
C GLU A 26 4.01 14.63 -3.05
N THR A 27 5.31 14.88 -2.86
CA THR A 27 6.39 13.89 -3.03
C THR A 27 6.38 12.78 -1.98
N SER A 28 5.59 12.88 -0.90
CA SER A 28 5.38 11.78 0.05
C SER A 28 4.81 10.55 -0.64
N THR A 29 3.92 10.75 -1.62
CA THR A 29 3.26 9.69 -2.38
C THR A 29 4.29 8.83 -3.12
N SER A 30 5.25 9.46 -3.81
CA SER A 30 6.30 8.74 -4.54
C SER A 30 7.32 8.08 -3.60
N ALA A 31 7.59 8.67 -2.44
CA ALA A 31 8.42 8.06 -1.40
C ALA A 31 7.78 6.80 -0.81
N TRP A 32 6.48 6.82 -0.52
CA TRP A 32 5.73 5.64 -0.07
C TRP A 32 5.67 4.55 -1.15
N ALA A 33 5.60 4.92 -2.43
CA ALA A 33 5.67 3.95 -3.53
C ALA A 33 7.01 3.22 -3.56
N GLU A 34 8.11 3.90 -3.23
CA GLU A 34 9.43 3.28 -3.09
C GLU A 34 9.47 2.31 -1.89
N VAL A 35 8.98 2.73 -0.71
CA VAL A 35 8.87 1.84 0.46
C VAL A 35 8.11 0.56 0.11
N SER A 36 6.99 0.69 -0.61
CA SER A 36 6.20 -0.47 -1.04
C SER A 36 6.99 -1.46 -1.89
N ARG A 37 7.87 -0.96 -2.79
CA ARG A 37 8.69 -1.81 -3.66
C ARG A 37 9.79 -2.51 -2.86
N VAL A 38 10.45 -1.80 -1.95
CA VAL A 38 11.55 -2.36 -1.16
C VAL A 38 11.03 -3.40 -0.17
N GLU A 39 9.91 -3.14 0.49
CA GLU A 39 9.23 -4.11 1.36
C GLU A 39 8.74 -5.34 0.58
N GLU A 40 8.33 -5.18 -0.68
CA GLU A 40 8.03 -6.31 -1.56
C GLU A 40 9.27 -7.15 -1.87
N GLU A 41 10.44 -6.53 -2.11
CA GLU A 41 11.70 -7.28 -2.27
C GLU A 41 12.08 -8.03 -0.99
N LEU A 42 11.87 -7.42 0.19
CA LEU A 42 12.07 -8.06 1.48
C LEU A 42 11.09 -9.25 1.67
N ALA A 43 9.82 -9.08 1.28
CA ALA A 43 8.81 -10.12 1.36
C ALA A 43 9.10 -11.34 0.45
N LYS A 44 9.79 -11.12 -0.68
CA LYS A 44 10.21 -12.21 -1.59
C LYS A 44 11.29 -13.09 -0.99
N VAL A 45 12.22 -12.52 -0.22
CA VAL A 45 13.34 -13.26 0.38
C VAL A 45 12.97 -13.88 1.73
N LEU A 46 12.04 -13.28 2.48
CA LEU A 46 11.61 -13.75 3.79
C LEU A 46 10.39 -14.67 3.71
N SER A 47 10.47 -15.82 4.39
CA SER A 47 9.39 -16.80 4.47
C SER A 47 8.16 -16.23 5.19
N ILE A 48 6.98 -16.51 4.65
CA ILE A 48 5.68 -16.13 5.25
C ILE A 48 5.43 -16.79 6.62
N LYS A 49 6.14 -17.89 6.91
CA LYS A 49 6.09 -18.57 8.21
C LYS A 49 6.82 -17.79 9.30
N ASP A 50 7.76 -16.93 8.90
CA ASP A 50 8.52 -16.09 9.82
C ASP A 50 7.74 -14.81 10.12
N ALA A 51 7.87 -14.31 11.36
CA ALA A 51 7.21 -13.07 11.76
C ALA A 51 7.63 -11.91 10.85
N GLU A 52 8.91 -11.85 10.50
CA GLU A 52 9.51 -10.81 9.67
C GLU A 52 8.99 -10.83 8.24
N GLY A 53 8.86 -12.00 7.62
CA GLY A 53 8.25 -12.11 6.29
C GLY A 53 6.79 -11.64 6.27
N ARG A 54 6.04 -11.83 7.37
CA ARG A 54 4.69 -11.25 7.50
C ARG A 54 4.71 -9.74 7.74
N ILE A 55 5.71 -9.22 8.45
CA ILE A 55 5.90 -7.78 8.62
C ILE A 55 6.13 -7.13 7.26
N ALA A 56 7.06 -7.66 6.45
CA ALA A 56 7.38 -7.15 5.12
C ALA A 56 6.15 -7.08 4.20
N ARG A 57 5.35 -8.15 4.18
CA ARG A 57 4.09 -8.22 3.40
C ARG A 57 3.08 -7.13 3.80
N ARG A 58 2.91 -6.91 5.11
CA ARG A 58 2.06 -5.83 5.63
C ARG A 58 2.63 -4.45 5.31
N GLY A 59 3.95 -4.29 5.43
CA GLY A 59 4.68 -3.07 5.08
C GLY A 59 4.45 -2.69 3.62
N ALA A 60 4.62 -3.64 2.70
CA ALA A 60 4.41 -3.43 1.27
C ALA A 60 2.99 -2.96 0.92
N VAL A 61 1.97 -3.57 1.52
CA VAL A 61 0.55 -3.19 1.31
C VAL A 61 0.26 -1.83 1.93
N ARG A 62 0.67 -1.59 3.18
CA ARG A 62 0.47 -0.30 3.86
C ARG A 62 1.13 0.85 3.10
N ALA A 63 2.35 0.64 2.63
CA ALA A 63 3.08 1.64 1.87
C ALA A 63 2.41 1.91 0.50
N ALA A 64 1.85 0.89 -0.16
CA ALA A 64 1.06 1.10 -1.38
C ALA A 64 -0.21 1.95 -1.13
N LEU A 65 -0.89 1.72 -0.01
CA LEU A 65 -2.05 2.54 0.41
C LEU A 65 -1.65 4.00 0.67
N LYS A 66 -0.55 4.23 1.42
CA LYS A 66 -0.02 5.58 1.64
C LYS A 66 0.44 6.26 0.34
N ALA A 67 0.91 5.48 -0.63
CA ALA A 67 1.22 5.95 -1.97
C ALA A 67 -0.02 6.19 -2.85
N LYS A 68 -1.23 6.03 -2.29
CA LYS A 68 -2.52 6.14 -3.01
C LYS A 68 -2.61 5.22 -4.23
N ASP A 69 -1.80 4.17 -4.30
CA ASP A 69 -1.82 3.15 -5.34
C ASP A 69 -2.70 1.99 -4.88
N TYR A 70 -4.02 2.22 -4.88
CA TYR A 70 -4.97 1.26 -4.33
C TYR A 70 -5.03 -0.03 -5.16
N ALA A 71 -4.75 0.06 -6.46
CA ALA A 71 -4.71 -1.12 -7.34
C ALA A 71 -3.56 -2.05 -6.94
N ARG A 72 -2.36 -1.49 -6.74
CA ARG A 72 -1.20 -2.25 -6.25
C ARG A 72 -1.43 -2.80 -4.84
N ALA A 73 -2.02 -2.01 -3.94
CA ALA A 73 -2.32 -2.48 -2.58
C ALA A 73 -3.25 -3.71 -2.59
N GLN A 74 -4.28 -3.69 -3.43
CA GLN A 74 -5.21 -4.82 -3.59
C GLN A 74 -4.52 -6.05 -4.19
N ASP A 75 -3.72 -5.87 -5.25
CA ASP A 75 -2.95 -6.96 -5.88
C ASP A 75 -1.99 -7.62 -4.86
N LEU A 76 -1.20 -6.82 -4.15
CA LEU A 76 -0.29 -7.31 -3.11
C LEU A 76 -1.05 -8.08 -2.02
N ALA A 77 -2.14 -7.51 -1.51
CA ALA A 77 -2.93 -8.14 -0.47
C ALA A 77 -3.52 -9.49 -0.93
N GLN A 78 -4.01 -9.56 -2.17
CA GLN A 78 -4.55 -10.78 -2.75
C GLN A 78 -3.46 -11.84 -2.94
N ARG A 79 -2.29 -11.45 -3.47
CA ARG A 79 -1.14 -12.35 -3.64
C ARG A 79 -0.70 -12.93 -2.30
N TYR A 80 -0.46 -12.07 -1.30
CA TYR A 80 0.03 -12.49 0.01
C TYR A 80 -0.98 -13.32 0.81
N ALA A 81 -2.29 -13.04 0.65
CA ALA A 81 -3.33 -13.86 1.26
C ALA A 81 -3.43 -15.26 0.61
N GLY A 82 -3.06 -15.39 -0.66
CA GLY A 82 -3.05 -16.66 -1.41
C GLY A 82 -1.74 -17.45 -1.32
N GLU A 83 -0.71 -16.91 -0.67
CA GLU A 83 0.58 -17.60 -0.56
C GLU A 83 0.46 -18.92 0.21
N PRO A 84 1.12 -20.01 -0.25
CA PRO A 84 1.16 -21.27 0.47
C PRO A 84 1.72 -21.10 1.88
N GLY A 85 0.93 -21.45 2.90
CA GLY A 85 1.32 -21.30 4.29
C GLY A 85 1.03 -19.93 4.91
N ALA A 86 0.35 -19.03 4.18
CA ALA A 86 -0.19 -17.80 4.75
C ALA A 86 -1.16 -18.11 5.90
N PRO A 87 -0.92 -17.58 7.11
CA PRO A 87 -1.88 -17.74 8.19
C PRO A 87 -3.14 -16.92 7.90
N ARG A 88 -4.31 -17.45 8.26
CA ARG A 88 -5.60 -16.74 8.08
C ARG A 88 -5.63 -15.37 8.76
N THR A 89 -4.87 -15.20 9.84
CA THR A 89 -4.72 -13.92 10.53
C THR A 89 -4.10 -12.85 9.63
N LEU A 90 -3.05 -13.18 8.86
CA LEU A 90 -2.46 -12.25 7.90
C LEU A 90 -3.48 -11.84 6.82
N SER A 91 -4.21 -12.80 6.25
CA SER A 91 -5.23 -12.50 5.25
C SER A 91 -6.35 -11.60 5.80
N ALA A 92 -6.73 -11.78 7.07
CA ALA A 92 -7.70 -10.93 7.74
C ALA A 92 -7.14 -9.51 7.97
N GLU A 93 -5.92 -9.40 8.50
CA GLU A 93 -5.26 -8.12 8.73
C GLU A 93 -5.10 -7.31 7.44
N LEU A 94 -4.69 -7.95 6.34
CA LEU A 94 -4.56 -7.28 5.03
C LEU A 94 -5.91 -6.78 4.52
N ARG A 95 -6.99 -7.56 4.69
CA ARG A 95 -8.35 -7.13 4.32
C ARG A 95 -8.81 -5.96 5.18
N ASP A 96 -8.52 -6.00 6.47
CA ASP A 96 -8.91 -4.94 7.40
C ASP A 96 -8.16 -3.63 7.10
N MET A 97 -6.88 -3.70 6.70
CA MET A 97 -6.13 -2.54 6.22
C MET A 97 -6.78 -1.89 5.00
N LEU A 98 -7.12 -2.69 3.97
CA LEU A 98 -7.80 -2.19 2.77
C LEU A 98 -9.15 -1.55 3.10
N LYS A 99 -9.91 -2.18 4.00
CA LYS A 99 -11.23 -1.68 4.43
C LYS A 99 -11.12 -0.38 5.22
N ALA A 100 -10.20 -0.30 6.17
CA ALA A 100 -9.98 0.90 6.97
C ALA A 100 -9.63 2.09 6.07
N ASP A 101 -8.72 1.88 5.11
CA ASP A 101 -8.32 2.92 4.16
C ASP A 101 -9.48 3.36 3.25
N ALA A 102 -10.26 2.40 2.73
CA ALA A 102 -11.46 2.71 1.95
C ALA A 102 -12.50 3.52 2.73
N ASN A 103 -12.63 3.28 4.04
CA ASN A 103 -13.52 4.06 4.89
C ASN A 103 -13.01 5.49 5.08
N VAL A 104 -11.72 5.69 5.35
CA VAL A 104 -11.11 7.03 5.44
C VAL A 104 -11.35 7.80 4.14
N LEU A 105 -11.16 7.16 3.00
CA LEU A 105 -11.42 7.80 1.69
C LEU A 105 -12.91 8.16 1.53
N SER A 106 -13.81 7.29 1.96
CA SER A 106 -15.25 7.55 1.90
C SER A 106 -15.67 8.73 2.78
N GLU A 107 -15.04 8.90 3.95
CA GLU A 107 -15.24 10.05 4.84
C GLU A 107 -14.73 11.35 4.22
N GLN A 108 -13.61 11.31 3.50
CA GLN A 108 -13.07 12.47 2.77
C GLN A 108 -13.93 12.88 1.57
N PHE A 109 -14.62 11.92 0.94
CA PHE A 109 -15.45 12.14 -0.25
C PHE A 109 -16.92 11.73 -0.01
N PRO A 110 -17.65 12.43 0.88
CA PRO A 110 -19.00 12.02 1.29
C PRO A 110 -20.01 12.05 0.15
N PHE A 111 -19.80 12.90 -0.86
CA PHE A 111 -20.66 12.91 -2.05
C PHE A 111 -20.45 11.66 -2.92
N ALA A 112 -19.20 11.24 -3.14
CA ALA A 112 -18.91 10.01 -3.87
C ALA A 112 -19.43 8.78 -3.10
N ALA A 113 -19.24 8.75 -1.79
CA ALA A 113 -19.70 7.66 -0.92
C ALA A 113 -21.24 7.46 -0.92
N ARG A 114 -22.02 8.48 -1.29
CA ARG A 114 -23.49 8.36 -1.44
C ARG A 114 -23.92 7.61 -2.70
N HIS A 115 -23.08 7.61 -3.73
CA HIS A 115 -23.41 7.08 -5.05
C HIS A 115 -22.62 5.84 -5.43
N TYR A 116 -21.50 5.59 -4.76
CA TYR A 116 -20.52 4.55 -5.09
C TYR A 116 -20.17 3.73 -3.86
N LYS A 117 -19.89 2.43 -4.04
CA LYS A 117 -19.34 1.62 -2.95
C LYS A 117 -17.91 2.09 -2.65
N PRO A 118 -17.36 1.89 -1.44
CA PRO A 118 -16.00 2.34 -1.10
C PRO A 118 -14.92 1.86 -2.08
N ALA A 119 -15.04 0.63 -2.59
CA ALA A 119 -14.15 0.09 -3.61
C ALA A 119 -14.23 0.85 -4.95
N ASP A 120 -15.42 1.32 -5.32
CA ASP A 120 -15.65 2.10 -6.54
C ASP A 120 -15.05 3.52 -6.39
N VAL A 121 -15.09 4.10 -5.18
CA VAL A 121 -14.44 5.38 -4.85
C VAL A 121 -12.92 5.25 -4.98
N GLN A 122 -12.32 4.17 -4.47
CA GLN A 122 -10.88 3.89 -4.67
C GLN A 122 -10.53 3.73 -6.15
N ALA A 123 -11.35 2.99 -6.92
CA ALA A 123 -11.13 2.82 -8.37
C ALA A 123 -11.24 4.15 -9.13
N GLN A 124 -12.11 5.07 -8.70
CA GLN A 124 -12.21 6.42 -9.26
C GLN A 124 -11.01 7.28 -8.88
N ALA A 125 -10.56 7.24 -7.62
CA ALA A 125 -9.38 7.95 -7.13
C ALA A 125 -8.09 7.50 -7.86
N ASN A 126 -7.94 6.19 -8.13
CA ASN A 126 -6.85 5.66 -8.95
C ASN A 126 -6.87 6.24 -10.37
N ARG A 127 -8.05 6.28 -11.02
CA ARG A 127 -8.17 6.85 -12.37
C ARG A 127 -7.80 8.32 -12.43
N LEU A 128 -8.15 9.10 -11.40
CA LEU A 128 -7.76 10.51 -11.31
C LEU A 128 -6.26 10.69 -11.09
N HIS A 129 -5.64 9.87 -10.23
CA HIS A 129 -4.18 9.93 -10.03
C HIS A 129 -3.40 9.47 -11.27
N GLN A 130 -3.88 8.47 -12.00
CA GLN A 130 -3.22 7.95 -13.20
C GLN A 130 -3.49 8.80 -14.46
N GLY A 131 -4.66 9.44 -14.56
CA GLY A 131 -5.07 10.21 -15.74
C GLY A 131 -4.83 11.72 -15.64
N GLY A 132 -4.25 12.21 -14.54
CA GLY A 132 -4.15 13.63 -14.24
C GLY A 132 -5.52 14.29 -13.95
N PRO A 133 -5.56 15.58 -13.59
CA PRO A 133 -6.77 16.27 -13.11
C PRO A 133 -7.94 16.30 -14.12
N PHE A 134 -7.69 15.93 -15.39
CA PHE A 134 -8.70 15.92 -16.45
C PHE A 134 -8.90 14.55 -17.12
N GLY A 135 -8.29 13.47 -16.61
CA GLY A 135 -8.42 12.14 -17.22
C GLY A 135 -7.86 12.06 -18.65
N LEU A 136 -6.94 12.96 -19.00
CA LEU A 136 -6.27 13.03 -20.29
C LEU A 136 -4.86 12.46 -20.14
N ALA A 137 -4.75 11.13 -20.07
CA ALA A 137 -3.47 10.48 -20.35
C ALA A 137 -3.35 10.32 -21.87
N ALA A 138 -2.22 10.79 -22.41
CA ALA A 138 -1.79 10.70 -23.80
C ALA A 138 -1.40 9.26 -24.19
#